data_AF-A0A2I0QDL6-F1
#
_entry.id   AF-A0A2I0QDL6-F1
#
_cell.length_a   1.000
_cell.length_b   1.000
_cell.length_c   1.000
_cell.angle_alpha   90.00
_cell.angle_beta   90.00
_cell.angle_gamma   90.00
#
_symmetry.space_group_name_H-M   'P 1'
#
loop_
_entity.id
_entity.type
_entity.pdbx_description
1 polymer ?
#
loop_
_entity_poly.entity_id
_entity_poly.type
_entity_poly.pdbx_seq_one_letter_code
_entity_poly.pdbx_strand_id
1 'polypeptide(L)'
;MSHVKTQIEKEFKNLDNNPIVLVEPRTDEDSFYTAMEVTDFMLKQGKTGVYVTATCPYKRLLKEMKKRNINTNNLEFIDCISRMSGVHGNGDCIYLRNPALLEEMNIHICLLLGKLKSNEKFLIIDSISALLIYNTPSSVKECLTPLITTLRLLGMAGIVITTNETPKELEQLLMSMSDNLIRLGN
;
A
#
# COMPACT_ATOMS: atom_id res chain seq x y z
N MET A 1 -0.73 -18.77 -8.18
CA MET A 1 0.39 -18.04 -7.55
C MET A 1 1.58 -17.81 -8.49
N SER A 2 1.98 -18.76 -9.37
CA SER A 2 3.13 -18.54 -10.28
C SER A 2 2.92 -17.45 -11.35
N HIS A 3 1.71 -17.29 -11.89
CA HIS A 3 1.46 -16.36 -13.00
C HIS A 3 1.47 -14.87 -12.58
N VAL A 4 0.80 -14.53 -11.48
CA VAL A 4 0.71 -13.15 -10.96
C VAL A 4 2.09 -12.59 -10.63
N LYS A 5 2.95 -13.40 -9.99
CA LYS A 5 4.32 -12.99 -9.66
C LYS A 5 5.14 -12.66 -10.90
N THR A 6 5.08 -13.52 -11.93
CA THR A 6 5.76 -13.27 -13.21
C THR A 6 5.25 -12.01 -13.88
N GLN A 7 3.94 -11.73 -13.80
CA GLN A 7 3.37 -10.50 -14.34
C GLN A 7 3.86 -9.27 -13.59
N ILE A 8 3.85 -9.27 -12.25
CA ILE A 8 4.42 -8.18 -11.42
C ILE A 8 5.87 -7.92 -11.82
N GLU A 9 6.70 -8.96 -11.91
CA GLU A 9 8.10 -8.81 -12.30
C GLU A 9 8.25 -8.20 -13.69
N LYS A 10 7.41 -8.58 -14.65
CA LYS A 10 7.43 -8.03 -16.02
C LYS A 10 7.01 -6.57 -16.05
N GLU A 11 5.91 -6.22 -15.40
CA GLU A 11 5.34 -4.87 -15.43
C GLU A 11 6.25 -3.88 -14.69
N PHE A 12 6.73 -4.24 -13.50
CA PHE A 12 7.58 -3.34 -12.70
C PHE A 12 8.99 -3.17 -13.26
N LYS A 13 9.54 -4.14 -14.03
CA LYS A 13 10.85 -3.99 -14.69
C LYS A 13 10.86 -2.90 -15.77
N ASN A 14 9.71 -2.55 -16.32
CA ASN A 14 9.59 -1.54 -17.37
C ASN A 14 9.36 -0.13 -16.81
N LEU A 15 9.32 0.02 -15.48
CA LEU A 15 9.09 1.29 -14.81
C LEU A 15 10.39 1.92 -14.34
N ASP A 16 10.34 3.23 -14.09
CA ASP A 16 11.41 3.95 -13.42
C ASP A 16 11.68 3.38 -12.01
N ASN A 17 12.85 3.68 -11.45
CA ASN A 17 13.30 3.08 -10.19
C ASN A 17 12.35 3.34 -9.00
N ASN A 18 11.66 4.48 -8.99
CA ASN A 18 10.78 4.88 -7.90
C ASN A 18 9.39 5.27 -8.43
N PRO A 19 8.61 4.29 -8.93
CA PRO A 19 7.38 4.58 -9.63
C PRO A 19 6.23 4.78 -8.64
N ILE A 20 5.28 5.62 -9.02
CA ILE A 20 3.94 5.70 -8.43
C ILE A 20 3.01 4.85 -9.31
N VAL A 21 2.47 3.76 -8.77
CA VAL A 21 1.61 2.84 -9.52
C VAL A 21 0.31 2.57 -8.80
N LEU A 22 -0.75 2.54 -9.59
CA LEU A 22 -1.99 1.87 -9.21
C LEU A 22 -1.88 0.41 -9.60
N VAL A 23 -2.25 -0.48 -8.69
CA VAL A 23 -2.31 -1.91 -8.96
C VAL A 23 -3.74 -2.38 -8.74
N GLU A 24 -4.34 -2.89 -9.80
CA GLU A 24 -5.65 -3.52 -9.79
C GLU A 24 -5.46 -5.04 -9.83
N PRO A 25 -5.94 -5.78 -8.81
CA PRO A 25 -5.89 -7.24 -8.81
C PRO A 25 -6.86 -7.81 -9.83
N ARG A 26 -6.72 -9.10 -10.14
CA ARG A 26 -7.62 -9.80 -11.06
C ARG A 26 -9.08 -9.78 -10.59
N THR A 27 -9.26 -9.96 -9.29
CA THR A 27 -10.54 -9.89 -8.60
C THR A 27 -10.36 -9.12 -7.29
N ASP A 28 -11.44 -8.57 -6.77
CA ASP A 28 -11.40 -7.83 -5.51
C ASP A 28 -10.95 -8.72 -4.34
N GLU A 29 -11.26 -10.02 -4.39
CA GLU A 29 -10.82 -11.04 -3.42
C GLU A 29 -9.29 -11.26 -3.44
N ASP A 30 -8.65 -11.02 -4.59
CA ASP A 30 -7.20 -11.17 -4.76
C ASP A 30 -6.41 -9.94 -4.27
N SER A 31 -7.08 -8.85 -3.87
CA SER A 31 -6.43 -7.59 -3.42
C SER A 31 -5.40 -7.82 -2.31
N PHE A 32 -5.77 -8.54 -1.26
CA PHE A 32 -4.92 -8.86 -0.12
C PHE A 32 -3.64 -9.61 -0.52
N TYR A 33 -3.78 -10.62 -1.40
CA TYR A 33 -2.64 -11.40 -1.86
C TYR A 33 -1.78 -10.61 -2.85
N THR A 34 -2.40 -9.86 -3.75
CA THR A 34 -1.72 -8.95 -4.69
C THR A 34 -0.85 -7.94 -3.95
N ALA A 35 -1.38 -7.29 -2.92
CA ALA A 35 -0.63 -6.35 -2.10
C ALA A 35 0.62 -6.98 -1.47
N MET A 36 0.49 -8.20 -0.95
CA MET A 36 1.63 -8.95 -0.40
C MET A 36 2.66 -9.34 -1.46
N GLU A 37 2.24 -9.79 -2.64
CA GLU A 37 3.17 -10.18 -3.72
C GLU A 37 3.93 -8.96 -4.26
N VAL A 38 3.27 -7.81 -4.44
CA VAL A 38 3.95 -6.56 -4.82
C VAL A 38 4.93 -6.12 -3.73
N THR A 39 4.55 -6.26 -2.45
CA THR A 39 5.45 -5.95 -1.33
C THR A 39 6.69 -6.85 -1.32
N ASP A 40 6.51 -8.15 -1.50
CA ASP A 40 7.62 -9.11 -1.60
C ASP A 40 8.55 -8.80 -2.77
N PHE A 41 7.99 -8.41 -3.92
CA PHE A 41 8.77 -7.95 -5.06
C PHE A 41 9.64 -6.74 -4.70
N MET A 42 9.06 -5.70 -4.09
CA MET A 42 9.78 -4.48 -3.70
C MET A 42 10.90 -4.75 -2.68
N LEU A 43 10.63 -5.59 -1.69
CA LEU A 43 11.62 -6.01 -0.69
C LEU A 43 12.78 -6.78 -1.33
N LYS A 44 12.49 -7.63 -2.34
CA LYS A 44 13.51 -8.36 -3.11
C LYS A 44 14.37 -7.47 -4.00
N GLN A 45 13.88 -6.28 -4.36
CA GLN A 45 14.71 -5.24 -5.00
C GLN A 45 15.61 -4.50 -4.00
N GLY A 46 15.64 -4.91 -2.72
CA GLY A 46 16.45 -4.27 -1.69
C GLY A 46 15.85 -2.97 -1.14
N LYS A 47 14.60 -2.64 -1.52
CA LYS A 47 13.91 -1.46 -1.02
C LYS A 47 13.38 -1.73 0.40
N THR A 48 13.24 -0.66 1.17
CA THR A 48 12.60 -0.67 2.50
C THR A 48 11.32 0.16 2.43
N GLY A 49 10.31 -0.14 3.25
CA GLY A 49 9.06 0.57 3.08
C GLY A 49 8.15 0.62 4.28
N VAL A 50 7.02 1.29 4.06
CA VAL A 50 5.88 1.35 4.97
C VAL A 50 4.71 0.65 4.31
N TYR A 51 4.07 -0.26 5.05
CA TYR A 51 2.85 -0.94 4.64
C TYR A 51 1.67 -0.41 5.45
N VAL A 52 0.70 0.17 4.75
CA VAL A 52 -0.57 0.61 5.35
C VAL A 52 -1.63 -0.41 5.02
N THR A 53 -2.22 -1.03 6.05
CA THR A 53 -3.30 -2.01 5.88
C THR A 53 -4.62 -1.48 6.45
N ALA A 54 -5.61 -1.41 5.57
CA ALA A 54 -7.02 -1.17 5.85
C ALA A 54 -7.89 -2.39 5.47
N THR A 55 -7.35 -3.33 4.69
CA THR A 55 -8.05 -4.54 4.23
C THR A 55 -8.09 -5.64 5.28
N CYS A 56 -7.06 -5.77 6.13
CA CYS A 56 -7.04 -6.81 7.17
C CYS A 56 -6.20 -6.42 8.40
N PRO A 57 -6.40 -7.09 9.56
CA PRO A 57 -5.56 -6.87 10.73
C PRO A 57 -4.09 -7.23 10.48
N TYR A 58 -3.16 -6.39 10.95
CA TYR A 58 -1.71 -6.59 10.87
C TYR A 58 -1.27 -7.99 11.30
N LYS A 59 -1.83 -8.53 12.38
CA LYS A 59 -1.46 -9.88 12.87
C LYS A 59 -1.79 -10.97 11.86
N ARG A 60 -2.89 -10.82 11.11
CA ARG A 60 -3.24 -11.75 10.01
C ARG A 60 -2.27 -11.55 8.86
N LEU A 61 -2.03 -10.30 8.44
CA LEU A 61 -1.07 -9.97 7.38
C LEU A 61 0.32 -10.57 7.65
N LEU A 62 0.88 -10.33 8.84
CA LEU A 62 2.19 -10.83 9.24
C LEU A 62 2.24 -12.37 9.24
N LYS A 63 1.17 -13.02 9.71
CA LYS A 63 1.07 -14.49 9.69
C LYS A 63 1.11 -15.04 8.27
N GLU A 64 0.41 -14.41 7.33
CA GLU A 64 0.38 -14.83 5.93
C GLU A 64 1.70 -14.52 5.21
N MET A 65 2.31 -13.35 5.45
CA MET A 65 3.66 -13.03 4.95
C MET A 65 4.69 -14.05 5.42
N LYS A 66 4.65 -14.45 6.70
CA LYS A 66 5.55 -15.47 7.25
C LYS A 66 5.34 -16.85 6.61
N LYS A 67 4.09 -17.28 6.42
CA LYS A 67 3.78 -18.54 5.71
C LYS A 67 4.33 -18.56 4.28
N ARG A 68 4.42 -17.40 3.63
CA ARG A 68 4.96 -17.21 2.28
C ARG A 68 6.47 -16.97 2.25
N ASN A 69 7.15 -17.01 3.40
CA ASN A 69 8.57 -16.71 3.53
C ASN A 69 8.95 -15.30 3.06
N ILE A 70 8.06 -14.33 3.21
CA ILE A 70 8.35 -12.92 2.94
C ILE A 70 9.11 -12.35 4.15
N ASN A 71 10.31 -11.82 3.91
CA ASN A 71 11.13 -11.21 4.95
C ASN A 71 10.69 -9.76 5.21
N THR A 72 10.08 -9.52 6.37
CA THR A 72 9.51 -8.21 6.73
C THR A 72 10.44 -7.31 7.54
N ASN A 73 11.72 -7.66 7.70
CA ASN A 73 12.65 -6.88 8.54
C ASN A 73 12.89 -5.44 8.03
N ASN A 74 12.65 -5.19 6.75
CA ASN A 74 12.79 -3.87 6.12
C ASN A 74 11.43 -3.20 5.88
N LEU A 75 10.40 -3.60 6.62
CA LEU A 75 9.03 -3.13 6.45
C LEU A 75 8.45 -2.65 7.78
N GLU A 76 8.01 -1.40 7.81
CA GLU A 76 7.25 -0.82 8.92
C GLU A 76 5.76 -0.91 8.61
N PHE A 77 4.91 -1.04 9.64
CA PHE A 77 3.48 -1.28 9.45
C PHE A 77 2.60 -0.23 10.10
N ILE A 78 1.53 0.14 9.40
CA ILE A 78 0.40 0.92 9.93
C ILE A 78 -0.87 0.08 9.74
N ASP A 79 -1.55 -0.22 10.84
CA ASP A 79 -2.83 -0.94 10.86
C ASP A 79 -3.97 0.04 11.14
N CYS A 80 -4.86 0.17 10.16
CA CYS A 80 -5.96 1.12 10.21
C CYS A 80 -7.17 0.59 11.01
N ILE A 81 -7.39 -0.74 11.05
CA ILE A 81 -8.69 -1.32 11.44
C ILE A 81 -8.67 -2.05 12.79
N SER A 82 -7.53 -2.60 13.23
CA SER A 82 -7.49 -3.49 14.39
C SER A 82 -7.93 -2.82 15.68
N ARG A 83 -7.67 -1.51 15.83
CA ARG A 83 -7.99 -0.78 17.06
C ARG A 83 -9.50 -0.62 17.29
N MET A 84 -10.29 -0.59 16.24
CA MET A 84 -11.75 -0.57 16.34
C MET A 84 -12.29 -1.87 16.96
N SER A 85 -11.57 -2.98 16.80
CA SER A 85 -11.90 -4.29 17.36
C SER A 85 -11.29 -4.52 18.75
N GLY A 86 -10.86 -3.46 19.44
CA GLY A 86 -10.28 -3.54 20.80
C GLY A 86 -8.83 -4.03 20.85
N VAL A 87 -8.17 -4.19 19.70
CA VAL A 87 -6.75 -4.53 19.68
C VAL A 87 -5.94 -3.27 19.93
N HIS A 88 -5.21 -3.28 21.04
CA HIS A 88 -4.18 -2.30 21.33
C HIS A 88 -2.85 -3.02 21.40
N GLY A 89 -1.78 -2.38 20.93
CA GLY A 89 -0.47 -3.00 20.87
C GLY A 89 0.65 -2.02 21.15
N ASN A 90 1.68 -2.52 21.83
CA ASN A 90 3.04 -2.04 21.78
C ASN A 90 3.82 -3.09 20.97
N GLY A 91 4.36 -2.73 19.82
CA GLY A 91 5.06 -3.66 18.92
C GLY A 91 5.48 -2.99 17.62
N ASP A 92 5.90 -3.80 16.64
CA ASP A 92 6.44 -3.37 15.34
C ASP A 92 5.37 -2.83 14.35
N CYS A 93 4.26 -2.31 14.88
CA CYS A 93 3.15 -1.78 14.11
C CYS A 93 2.50 -0.59 14.82
N ILE A 94 2.21 0.46 14.06
CA ILE A 94 1.40 1.59 14.51
C ILE A 94 -0.09 1.26 14.29
N TYR A 95 -0.87 1.29 15.36
CA TYR A 95 -2.31 1.08 15.29
C TYR A 95 -3.06 2.42 15.28
N LEU A 96 -3.62 2.79 14.12
CA LEU A 96 -4.48 3.97 14.03
C LEU A 96 -5.73 3.78 14.86
N ARG A 97 -6.29 4.88 15.34
CA ARG A 97 -7.54 4.85 16.12
C ARG A 97 -8.74 4.41 15.27
N ASN A 98 -8.80 4.86 14.03
CA ASN A 98 -9.90 4.61 13.10
C ASN A 98 -9.43 4.88 11.64
N PRO A 99 -9.83 4.07 10.64
CA PRO A 99 -9.50 4.31 9.22
C PRO A 99 -10.02 5.64 8.65
N ALA A 100 -10.99 6.28 9.30
CA ALA A 100 -11.51 7.60 8.93
C ALA A 100 -10.54 8.75 9.26
N LEU A 101 -9.50 8.49 10.08
CA LEU A 101 -8.51 9.49 10.48
C LEU A 101 -7.35 9.53 9.48
N LEU A 102 -7.65 9.92 8.24
CA LEU A 102 -6.71 9.96 7.12
C LEU A 102 -5.51 10.90 7.39
N GLU A 103 -5.70 11.99 8.12
CA GLU A 103 -4.62 12.89 8.52
C GLU A 103 -3.63 12.22 9.49
N GLU A 104 -4.13 11.45 10.46
CA GLU A 104 -3.31 10.67 11.40
C GLU A 104 -2.49 9.62 10.63
N MET A 105 -3.12 8.96 9.65
CA MET A 105 -2.46 8.02 8.75
C MET A 105 -1.28 8.69 8.02
N ASN A 106 -1.52 9.84 7.37
CA ASN A 106 -0.48 10.57 6.64
C ASN A 106 0.69 10.99 7.54
N ILE A 107 0.40 11.47 8.76
CA ILE A 107 1.43 11.81 9.74
C ILE A 107 2.31 10.59 10.05
N HIS A 108 1.70 9.44 10.32
CA HIS A 108 2.45 8.22 10.61
C HIS A 108 3.24 7.70 9.41
N ILE A 109 2.69 7.79 8.20
CA ILE A 109 3.41 7.44 6.97
C ILE A 109 4.69 8.27 6.85
N CYS A 110 4.57 9.60 6.92
CA CYS A 110 5.72 10.51 6.80
C CYS A 110 6.75 10.28 7.91
N LEU A 111 6.30 10.06 9.15
CA LEU A 111 7.19 9.77 10.28
C LEU A 111 7.98 8.47 10.06
N LEU A 112 7.33 7.39 9.60
CA LEU A 112 8.00 6.12 9.35
C LEU A 112 8.95 6.22 8.17
N LEU A 113 8.51 6.77 7.03
CA LEU A 113 9.36 6.97 5.85
C LEU A 113 10.60 7.82 6.19
N GLY A 114 10.47 8.84 7.05
CA GLY A 114 11.58 9.66 7.51
C GLY A 114 12.61 8.92 8.38
N LYS A 115 12.19 7.88 9.11
CA LYS A 115 13.08 7.07 9.97
C LYS A 115 13.85 5.99 9.22
N LEU A 116 13.34 5.55 8.05
CA LEU A 116 14.03 4.56 7.22
C LEU A 116 15.38 5.12 6.76
N LYS A 117 16.45 4.37 7.04
CA LYS A 117 17.85 4.80 6.75
C LYS A 117 18.26 4.61 5.28
N SER A 118 17.57 3.75 4.54
CA SER A 118 17.85 3.52 3.12
C SER A 118 17.39 4.69 2.26
N ASN A 119 18.05 4.95 1.14
CA ASN A 119 17.57 5.91 0.13
C ASN A 119 16.51 5.30 -0.80
N GLU A 120 16.42 3.96 -0.85
CA GLU A 120 15.51 3.21 -1.69
C GLU A 120 14.24 2.85 -0.89
N LYS A 121 13.28 3.79 -0.86
CA LYS A 121 12.07 3.71 -0.03
C LYS A 121 10.82 3.47 -0.87
N PHE A 122 9.85 2.75 -0.30
CA PHE A 122 8.51 2.62 -0.88
C PHE A 122 7.39 2.75 0.15
N LEU A 123 6.23 3.18 -0.32
CA LEU A 123 4.96 3.12 0.41
C LEU A 123 4.01 2.15 -0.30
N ILE A 124 3.32 1.29 0.46
CA ILE A 124 2.16 0.56 -0.05
C ILE A 124 0.91 0.87 0.75
N ILE A 125 -0.20 1.15 0.04
CA ILE A 125 -1.53 1.37 0.61
C ILE A 125 -2.44 0.22 0.16
N ASP A 126 -2.77 -0.68 1.10
CA ASP A 126 -3.68 -1.82 0.94
C ASP A 126 -4.95 -1.58 1.77
N SER A 127 -6.05 -1.10 1.20
CA SER A 127 -6.24 -0.65 -0.18
C SER A 127 -7.08 0.63 -0.15
N ILE A 128 -7.17 1.33 -1.28
CA ILE A 128 -8.08 2.47 -1.41
C ILE A 128 -9.53 2.03 -1.22
N SER A 129 -9.93 0.93 -1.85
CA SER A 129 -11.28 0.38 -1.74
C SER A 129 -11.66 0.11 -0.28
N ALA A 130 -10.73 -0.45 0.50
CA ALA A 130 -10.95 -0.66 1.93
C ALA A 130 -11.05 0.66 2.73
N LEU A 131 -10.28 1.70 2.37
CA LEU A 131 -10.41 3.01 3.01
C LEU A 131 -11.77 3.67 2.71
N LEU A 132 -12.33 3.45 1.52
CA LEU A 132 -13.63 4.00 1.10
C LEU A 132 -14.82 3.43 1.86
N ILE A 133 -14.68 2.28 2.54
CA ILE A 133 -15.70 1.76 3.48
C ILE A 133 -15.95 2.74 4.63
N TYR A 134 -14.94 3.52 5.01
CA TYR A 134 -14.98 4.42 6.17
C TYR A 134 -14.91 5.90 5.79
N ASN A 135 -14.67 6.22 4.52
CA ASN A 135 -14.35 7.56 4.04
C ASN A 135 -15.11 7.90 2.77
N THR A 136 -15.39 9.19 2.57
CA THR A 136 -15.91 9.65 1.27
C THR A 136 -14.80 9.61 0.20
N PRO A 137 -15.15 9.47 -1.09
CA PRO A 137 -14.18 9.57 -2.18
C PRO A 137 -13.40 10.89 -2.17
N SER A 138 -14.08 12.00 -1.82
CA SER A 138 -13.45 13.32 -1.69
C SER A 138 -12.40 13.35 -0.58
N SER A 139 -12.68 12.76 0.58
CA SER A 139 -11.73 12.70 1.69
C SER A 139 -10.48 11.87 1.34
N VAL A 140 -10.68 10.73 0.67
CA VAL A 140 -9.55 9.90 0.19
C VAL A 140 -8.72 10.65 -0.85
N LYS A 141 -9.37 11.34 -1.79
CA LYS A 141 -8.69 12.23 -2.75
C LYS A 141 -7.83 13.28 -2.04
N GLU A 142 -8.40 14.04 -1.11
CA GLU A 142 -7.70 15.10 -0.38
C GLU A 142 -6.51 14.57 0.44
N CYS A 143 -6.62 13.34 0.93
CA CYS A 143 -5.54 12.66 1.63
C CYS A 143 -4.41 12.20 0.69
N LEU A 144 -4.75 11.55 -0.42
CA LEU A 144 -3.78 10.86 -1.28
C LEU A 144 -3.07 11.79 -2.27
N THR A 145 -3.74 12.84 -2.76
CA THR A 145 -3.13 13.80 -3.69
C THR A 145 -1.82 14.40 -3.15
N PRO A 146 -1.79 15.05 -1.96
CA PRO A 146 -0.54 15.60 -1.42
C PRO A 146 0.47 14.51 -1.03
N LEU A 147 0.00 13.33 -0.63
CA LEU A 147 0.87 12.21 -0.30
C LEU A 147 1.65 11.72 -1.54
N ILE A 148 0.95 11.49 -2.67
CA ILE A 148 1.57 11.09 -3.93
C ILE A 148 2.57 12.15 -4.41
N THR A 149 2.21 13.43 -4.34
CA THR A 149 3.14 14.53 -4.66
C THR A 149 4.38 14.49 -3.77
N THR A 150 4.23 14.24 -2.47
CA THR A 150 5.34 14.14 -1.53
C THR A 150 6.27 12.97 -1.87
N LEU A 151 5.72 11.79 -2.16
CA LEU A 151 6.53 10.62 -2.57
C LEU A 151 7.35 10.94 -3.82
N ARG A 152 6.74 11.58 -4.82
CA ARG A 152 7.42 11.97 -6.06
C ARG A 152 8.55 12.98 -5.82
N LEU A 153 8.30 14.02 -5.01
CA LEU A 153 9.32 15.02 -4.66
C LEU A 153 10.51 14.42 -3.91
N LEU A 154 10.26 13.40 -3.09
CA LEU A 154 11.28 12.71 -2.31
C LEU A 154 11.90 11.52 -3.06
N GLY A 155 11.52 11.29 -4.31
CA GLY A 155 12.02 10.17 -5.13
C GLY A 155 11.70 8.81 -4.52
N MET A 156 10.54 8.63 -3.89
CA MET A 156 10.11 7.38 -3.27
C MET A 156 9.07 6.66 -4.14
N ALA A 157 9.10 5.33 -4.16
CA ALA A 157 8.09 4.54 -4.85
C ALA A 157 6.76 4.55 -4.08
N GLY A 158 5.65 4.52 -4.79
CA GLY A 158 4.30 4.47 -4.23
C GLY A 158 3.48 3.39 -4.91
N ILE A 159 2.91 2.49 -4.13
CA ILE A 159 2.05 1.41 -4.61
C ILE A 159 0.69 1.58 -3.95
N VAL A 160 -0.33 1.69 -4.79
CA VAL A 160 -1.69 1.92 -4.34
C VAL A 160 -2.57 0.82 -4.88
N ILE A 161 -3.10 -0.01 -3.98
CA ILE A 161 -4.01 -1.09 -4.35
C ILE A 161 -5.41 -0.52 -4.53
N THR A 162 -6.02 -0.79 -5.68
CA THR A 162 -7.39 -0.38 -6.02
C THR A 162 -8.17 -1.60 -6.51
N THR A 163 -9.49 -1.54 -6.45
CA THR A 163 -10.40 -2.56 -7.00
C THR A 163 -11.53 -1.88 -7.79
N ASN A 164 -12.43 -2.68 -8.37
CA ASN A 164 -13.59 -2.18 -9.10
C ASN A 164 -14.61 -1.43 -8.20
N GLU A 165 -14.46 -1.53 -6.88
CA GLU A 165 -15.26 -0.78 -5.91
C GLU A 165 -14.84 0.70 -5.81
N THR A 166 -13.64 1.05 -6.29
CA THR A 166 -13.19 2.44 -6.33
C THR A 166 -14.04 3.24 -7.34
N PRO A 167 -14.63 4.38 -6.94
CA PRO A 167 -15.36 5.23 -7.88
C PRO A 167 -14.47 5.67 -9.04
N LYS A 168 -15.02 5.58 -10.27
CA LYS A 168 -14.28 5.86 -11.52
C LYS A 168 -13.61 7.23 -11.52
N GLU A 169 -14.25 8.26 -10.97
CA GLU A 169 -13.68 9.61 -10.92
C GLU A 169 -12.43 9.67 -10.03
N LEU A 170 -12.44 8.94 -8.90
CA LEU A 170 -11.29 8.84 -8.01
C LEU A 170 -10.17 8.01 -8.65
N GLU A 171 -10.52 6.87 -9.26
CA GLU A 171 -9.56 6.03 -9.99
C GLU A 171 -8.87 6.82 -11.11
N GLN A 172 -9.64 7.52 -11.95
CA GLN A 172 -9.12 8.33 -13.07
C GLN A 172 -8.18 9.43 -12.58
N LEU A 173 -8.55 10.11 -11.49
CA LEU A 173 -7.67 11.11 -10.87
C LEU A 173 -6.35 10.49 -10.42
N LEU A 174 -6.40 9.40 -9.65
CA LEU A 174 -5.20 8.74 -9.15
C LEU A 174 -4.34 8.19 -10.30
N MET A 175 -4.97 7.69 -11.37
CA MET A 175 -4.30 7.24 -12.58
C MET A 175 -3.55 8.38 -13.25
N SER A 176 -4.14 9.58 -13.35
CA SER A 176 -3.47 10.76 -13.89
C SER A 176 -2.26 11.24 -13.07
N MET A 177 -2.17 10.83 -11.79
CA MET A 177 -1.06 11.15 -10.89
C MET A 177 -0.02 10.03 -10.80
N SER A 178 -0.34 8.86 -11.36
CA SER A 178 0.48 7.66 -11.34
C SER A 178 1.24 7.52 -12.66
N ASP A 179 2.39 6.86 -12.61
CA ASP A 179 3.20 6.57 -13.80
C ASP A 179 2.58 5.42 -14.62
N ASN A 180 1.85 4.52 -13.97
CA ASN A 180 1.15 3.43 -14.64
C ASN A 180 -0.03 2.88 -13.81
N LEU A 181 -0.95 2.21 -14.50
CA LEU A 181 -2.00 1.37 -13.93
C LEU A 181 -1.76 -0.08 -14.35
N ILE A 182 -1.37 -0.91 -13.40
CA ILE A 182 -1.07 -2.32 -13.63
C ILE A 182 -2.30 -3.15 -13.28
N ARG A 183 -2.88 -3.80 -14.30
CA ARG A 183 -4.00 -4.75 -14.14
C ARG A 183 -3.48 -6.17 -14.17
N LEU A 184 -3.61 -6.88 -13.06
CA LEU A 184 -3.12 -8.26 -12.94
C LEU A 184 -4.19 -9.26 -13.39
N GLY A 185 -3.79 -10.30 -14.13
CA GLY A 185 -4.69 -11.39 -14.54
C GLY A 185 -5.51 -11.17 -15.81
N ASN A 186 -5.12 -10.20 -16.66
CA ASN A 186 -5.54 -10.10 -18.05
C ASN A 186 -4.65 -10.96 -18.97
#